data_AF-A0A354YU11-F1
#
_entry.id   AF-A0A354YU11-F1
#
_cell.length_a   1.000
_cell.length_b   1.000
_cell.length_c   1.000
_cell.angle_alpha   90.00
_cell.angle_beta   90.00
_cell.angle_gamma   90.00
#
_symmetry.space_group_name_H-M   'P 1'
#
loop_
_entity.id
_entity.type
_entity.pdbx_description
1 polymer ?
#
loop_
_entity_poly.entity_id
_entity_poly.type
_entity_poly.pdbx_seq_one_letter_code
_entity_poly.pdbx_strand_id
1 'polypeptide(L)'
;MKVSFPHMGHLYIPLKTLFKGLKLEVIAPPPISQKTMELGVKYSPEFACLPLKINMGNFIEALEQGADTIVMAGGWGPCRFGYYAQVEREILQELGYDFKMVVLEAPDSRISELLLQLKALGEKASVREAYKAIRFAWKKLVAIEKLEKTLEYCLPRAIDKNYMEAVFERALQAIDEAESQQEVEKIAQESLREMEKSPCKGAEVLKIGLVGEIYTILEPASNCHVARCLGRLDAQVSRSIYVSDWVNDHLFGGYLRKSNHKQIIQSSRPYLNYEVGGHGRETVGSTVDFARRDYNGIIQIAPLTCMPEIVAQSILGKVSEEIEIPCMTLYFDEHSGAAGVYTRLEAFGDMLQRKKNLSSSPLLLEARA
;
A
#
# COMPACT_ATOMS: atom_id res chain seq x y z
N MET A 1 0.33 26.90 -11.46
CA MET A 1 0.67 25.50 -11.20
C MET A 1 -0.30 24.94 -10.18
N LYS A 2 -1.22 24.15 -10.70
CA LYS A 2 -2.23 23.38 -9.98
C LYS A 2 -1.82 21.93 -10.08
N VAL A 3 -1.16 21.45 -9.04
CA VAL A 3 -0.53 20.13 -9.04
C VAL A 3 -1.52 19.05 -8.63
N SER A 4 -1.45 17.93 -9.32
CA SER A 4 -2.05 16.67 -8.92
C SER A 4 -0.99 15.55 -8.90
N PHE A 5 -1.37 14.38 -8.42
CA PHE A 5 -0.53 13.21 -8.20
C PHE A 5 -1.40 11.96 -8.21
N PRO A 6 -0.85 10.74 -8.36
CA PRO A 6 -1.67 9.53 -8.34
C PRO A 6 -2.26 9.26 -6.94
N HIS A 7 -3.51 8.82 -6.90
CA HIS A 7 -4.14 8.34 -5.66
C HIS A 7 -3.65 6.93 -5.33
N MET A 8 -3.28 6.68 -4.07
CA MET A 8 -2.87 5.35 -3.57
C MET A 8 -3.11 5.28 -2.06
N GLY A 9 -4.22 4.67 -1.66
CA GLY A 9 -4.66 4.62 -0.27
C GLY A 9 -4.70 6.01 0.35
N HIS A 10 -4.20 6.15 1.58
CA HIS A 10 -4.22 7.43 2.30
C HIS A 10 -3.04 8.37 1.98
N LEU A 11 -2.24 8.07 0.94
CA LEU A 11 -1.07 8.87 0.57
C LEU A 11 -1.43 10.29 0.10
N TYR A 12 -2.67 10.52 -0.32
CA TYR A 12 -3.14 11.83 -0.73
C TYR A 12 -3.06 12.88 0.40
N ILE A 13 -3.21 12.47 1.67
CA ILE A 13 -3.14 13.38 2.83
C ILE A 13 -1.73 13.97 3.01
N PRO A 14 -0.66 13.17 3.17
CA PRO A 14 0.69 13.70 3.28
C PRO A 14 1.17 14.37 1.99
N LEU A 15 0.80 13.90 0.79
CA LEU A 15 1.18 14.57 -0.46
C LEU A 15 0.52 15.95 -0.59
N LYS A 16 -0.78 16.06 -0.29
CA LYS A 16 -1.48 17.34 -0.23
C LYS A 16 -0.81 18.29 0.76
N THR A 17 -0.44 17.79 1.94
CA THR A 17 0.26 18.56 2.97
C THR A 17 1.64 19.05 2.48
N LEU A 18 2.40 18.17 1.82
CA LEU A 18 3.71 18.50 1.26
C LEU A 18 3.61 19.60 0.20
N PHE A 19 2.78 19.41 -0.82
CA PHE A 19 2.69 20.36 -1.93
C PHE A 19 2.08 21.70 -1.52
N LYS A 20 1.08 21.72 -0.62
CA LYS A 20 0.59 22.97 -0.01
C LYS A 20 1.69 23.69 0.76
N GLY A 21 2.51 22.96 1.52
CA GLY A 21 3.66 23.53 2.23
C GLY A 21 4.76 24.07 1.30
N LEU A 22 4.84 23.57 0.07
CA LEU A 22 5.66 24.12 -1.02
C LEU A 22 4.99 25.30 -1.77
N LYS A 23 3.86 25.80 -1.25
CA LYS A 23 3.07 26.92 -1.80
C LYS A 23 2.51 26.64 -3.20
N LEU A 24 2.21 25.37 -3.47
CA LEU A 24 1.53 24.93 -4.69
C LEU A 24 0.03 24.82 -4.43
N GLU A 25 -0.78 25.17 -5.43
CA GLU A 25 -2.20 24.85 -5.43
C GLU A 25 -2.34 23.36 -5.72
N VAL A 26 -3.09 22.63 -4.90
CA VAL A 26 -3.19 21.17 -4.99
C VAL A 26 -4.61 20.79 -5.38
N ILE A 27 -4.74 20.10 -6.51
CA ILE A 27 -5.96 19.42 -6.93
C ILE A 27 -5.76 17.95 -6.57
N ALA A 28 -6.20 17.58 -5.37
CA ALA A 28 -6.10 16.20 -4.92
C ALA A 28 -6.99 15.32 -5.81
N PRO A 29 -6.47 14.20 -6.34
CA PRO A 29 -7.29 13.30 -7.14
C PRO A 29 -8.46 12.76 -6.33
N PRO A 30 -9.62 12.50 -6.97
CA PRO A 30 -10.74 11.86 -6.28
C PRO A 30 -10.35 10.44 -5.83
N PRO A 31 -11.04 9.89 -4.80
CA PRO A 31 -10.94 8.48 -4.47
C PRO A 31 -11.23 7.60 -5.69
N ILE A 32 -10.55 6.46 -5.79
CA ILE A 32 -10.72 5.54 -6.91
C ILE A 32 -12.17 5.05 -6.96
N SER A 33 -12.83 5.29 -8.09
CA SER A 33 -14.23 4.96 -8.32
C SER A 33 -14.40 4.08 -9.55
N GLN A 34 -15.63 3.62 -9.79
CA GLN A 34 -15.96 2.93 -11.04
C GLN A 34 -15.65 3.80 -12.27
N LYS A 35 -15.94 5.11 -12.21
CA LYS A 35 -15.58 6.07 -13.27
C LYS A 35 -14.07 6.08 -13.50
N THR A 36 -13.28 6.12 -12.44
CA THR A 36 -11.81 6.09 -12.50
C THR A 36 -11.32 4.85 -13.24
N MET A 37 -11.87 3.68 -12.88
CA MET A 37 -11.53 2.41 -13.52
C MET A 37 -11.94 2.39 -15.00
N GLU A 38 -13.15 2.83 -15.34
CA GLU A 38 -13.66 2.86 -16.72
C GLU A 38 -12.83 3.76 -17.63
N LEU A 39 -12.44 4.94 -17.15
CA LEU A 39 -11.53 5.84 -17.87
C LEU A 39 -10.16 5.19 -18.07
N GLY A 40 -9.63 4.56 -17.02
CA GLY A 40 -8.37 3.84 -17.05
C GLY A 40 -8.33 2.74 -18.10
N VAL A 41 -9.33 1.86 -18.09
CA VAL A 41 -9.47 0.74 -19.04
C VAL A 41 -9.64 1.26 -20.48
N LYS A 42 -10.43 2.32 -20.67
CA LYS A 42 -10.74 2.86 -21.99
C LYS A 42 -9.50 3.37 -22.73
N TYR A 43 -8.57 4.01 -22.02
CA TYR A 43 -7.44 4.72 -22.63
C TYR A 43 -6.08 4.06 -22.42
N SER A 44 -5.99 3.04 -21.56
CA SER A 44 -4.73 2.34 -21.31
C SER A 44 -4.58 1.10 -22.19
N PRO A 45 -3.34 0.64 -22.45
CA PRO A 45 -3.11 -0.64 -23.10
C PRO A 45 -3.75 -1.80 -22.32
N GLU A 46 -4.36 -2.75 -23.03
CA GLU A 46 -5.07 -3.90 -22.46
C GLU A 46 -4.20 -4.70 -21.47
N PHE A 47 -2.96 -4.99 -21.86
CA PHE A 47 -1.98 -5.74 -21.06
C PHE A 47 -1.13 -4.87 -20.11
N ALA A 48 -1.54 -3.64 -19.85
CA ALA A 48 -0.97 -2.86 -18.76
C ALA A 48 -1.54 -3.37 -17.42
N CYS A 49 -0.71 -3.48 -16.40
CA CYS A 49 -1.18 -3.89 -15.08
C CYS A 49 -2.05 -2.80 -14.45
N LEU A 50 -2.94 -3.23 -13.56
CA LEU A 50 -3.99 -2.42 -12.96
C LEU A 50 -3.56 -1.04 -12.44
N PRO A 51 -2.39 -0.87 -11.76
CA PRO A 51 -1.96 0.44 -11.28
C PRO A 51 -1.82 1.51 -12.37
N LEU A 52 -1.32 1.15 -13.57
CA LEU A 52 -1.24 2.09 -14.69
C LEU A 52 -2.63 2.54 -15.14
N LYS A 53 -3.57 1.58 -15.25
CA LYS A 53 -4.95 1.87 -15.65
C LYS A 53 -5.61 2.82 -14.65
N ILE A 54 -5.46 2.54 -13.34
CA ILE A 54 -6.02 3.38 -12.29
C ILE A 54 -5.41 4.79 -12.33
N ASN A 55 -4.08 4.91 -12.43
CA ASN A 55 -3.40 6.20 -12.55
C ASN A 55 -3.90 7.00 -13.76
N MET A 56 -4.07 6.36 -14.92
CA MET A 56 -4.60 7.01 -16.12
C MET A 56 -5.98 7.63 -15.88
N GLY A 57 -6.92 6.86 -15.34
CA GLY A 57 -8.25 7.38 -15.00
C GLY A 57 -8.18 8.51 -13.97
N ASN A 58 -7.30 8.36 -12.98
CA ASN A 58 -7.11 9.34 -11.92
C ASN A 58 -6.54 10.67 -12.43
N PHE A 59 -5.60 10.61 -13.38
CA PHE A 59 -5.03 11.79 -14.03
C PHE A 59 -6.03 12.50 -14.93
N ILE A 60 -6.83 11.75 -15.70
CA ILE A 60 -7.92 12.34 -16.48
C ILE A 60 -8.87 13.12 -15.57
N GLU A 61 -9.32 12.51 -14.47
CA GLU A 61 -10.22 13.19 -13.54
C GLU A 61 -9.58 14.42 -12.87
N ALA A 62 -8.30 14.36 -12.53
CA ALA A 62 -7.58 15.49 -11.96
C ALA A 62 -7.42 16.65 -12.97
N LEU A 63 -7.12 16.35 -14.23
CA LEU A 63 -7.01 17.35 -15.30
C LEU A 63 -8.38 17.97 -15.60
N GLU A 64 -9.46 17.18 -15.62
CA GLU A 64 -10.85 17.67 -15.74
C GLU A 64 -11.24 18.61 -14.57
N GLN A 65 -10.69 18.39 -13.38
CA GLN A 65 -10.87 19.27 -12.22
C GLN A 65 -9.99 20.53 -12.25
N GLY A 66 -9.19 20.71 -13.31
CA GLY A 66 -8.38 21.88 -13.55
C GLY A 66 -6.94 21.80 -13.03
N ALA A 67 -6.41 20.60 -12.77
CA ALA A 67 -4.97 20.43 -12.60
C ALA A 67 -4.25 20.80 -13.92
N ASP A 68 -3.12 21.50 -13.82
CA ASP A 68 -2.26 21.85 -14.97
C ASP A 68 -0.91 21.10 -14.94
N THR A 69 -0.64 20.39 -13.84
CA THR A 69 0.62 19.69 -13.61
C THR A 69 0.38 18.37 -12.88
N ILE A 70 0.95 17.29 -13.40
CA ILE A 70 0.95 15.96 -12.77
C ILE A 70 2.34 15.68 -12.20
N VAL A 71 2.40 15.31 -10.92
CA VAL A 71 3.61 14.82 -10.25
C VAL A 71 3.52 13.30 -10.14
N MET A 72 4.44 12.61 -10.80
CA MET A 72 4.49 11.15 -10.83
C MET A 72 5.83 10.67 -10.26
N ALA A 73 5.82 9.63 -9.44
CA ALA A 73 7.05 8.97 -9.04
C ALA A 73 7.57 8.12 -10.21
N GLY A 74 8.86 8.23 -10.52
CA GLY A 74 9.53 7.39 -11.51
C GLY A 74 10.25 6.21 -10.88
N GLY A 75 10.78 5.32 -11.72
CA GLY A 75 11.51 4.13 -11.28
C GLY A 75 12.52 3.66 -12.32
N TRP A 76 13.56 2.96 -11.89
CA TRP A 76 14.70 2.58 -12.75
C TRP A 76 14.60 1.15 -13.33
N GLY A 77 13.40 0.57 -13.38
CA GLY A 77 13.19 -0.81 -13.83
C GLY A 77 13.67 -1.86 -12.82
N PRO A 78 13.70 -3.16 -13.17
CA PRO A 78 13.20 -3.74 -14.43
C PRO A 78 11.66 -3.83 -14.50
N CYS A 79 10.94 -3.30 -13.49
CA CYS A 79 9.49 -3.17 -13.53
C CYS A 79 9.02 -2.09 -14.53
N ARG A 80 7.86 -2.33 -15.16
CA ARG A 80 7.20 -1.38 -16.06
C ARG A 80 6.84 -0.04 -15.41
N PHE A 81 6.78 0.03 -14.07
CA PHE A 81 6.57 1.28 -13.34
C PHE A 81 7.53 2.40 -13.79
N GLY A 82 8.78 2.06 -14.15
CA GLY A 82 9.74 3.03 -14.67
C GLY A 82 9.37 3.68 -16.01
N TYR A 83 8.39 3.13 -16.73
CA TYR A 83 7.88 3.65 -18.01
C TYR A 83 6.49 4.27 -17.90
N TYR A 84 5.85 4.22 -16.72
CA TYR A 84 4.46 4.69 -16.56
C TYR A 84 4.32 6.15 -16.97
N ALA A 85 5.17 7.02 -16.41
CA ALA A 85 5.09 8.45 -16.68
C ALA A 85 5.21 8.79 -18.17
N GLN A 86 5.99 8.04 -18.95
CA GLN A 86 6.17 8.25 -20.37
C GLN A 86 4.91 7.81 -21.13
N VAL A 87 4.44 6.59 -20.89
CA VAL A 87 3.24 6.03 -21.53
C VAL A 87 2.00 6.85 -21.20
N GLU A 88 1.82 7.19 -19.92
CA GLU A 88 0.67 7.97 -19.46
C GLU A 88 0.72 9.39 -20.03
N ARG A 89 1.90 9.98 -20.18
CA ARG A 89 2.06 11.30 -20.80
C ARG A 89 1.64 11.29 -22.26
N GLU A 90 2.12 10.34 -23.04
CA GLU A 90 1.82 10.24 -24.47
C GLU A 90 0.31 10.07 -24.69
N ILE A 91 -0.34 9.16 -23.95
CA ILE A 91 -1.78 8.94 -24.02
C ILE A 91 -2.55 10.23 -23.69
N LEU A 92 -2.23 10.91 -22.59
CA LEU A 92 -2.93 12.14 -22.19
C LEU A 92 -2.75 13.27 -23.21
N GLN A 93 -1.57 13.39 -23.83
CA GLN A 93 -1.31 14.37 -24.89
C GLN A 93 -2.12 14.07 -26.16
N GLU A 94 -2.21 12.79 -26.56
CA GLU A 94 -3.04 12.37 -27.70
C GLU A 94 -4.54 12.62 -27.46
N LEU A 95 -5.00 12.52 -26.21
CA LEU A 95 -6.35 12.89 -25.81
C LEU A 95 -6.61 14.41 -25.82
N GLY A 96 -5.57 15.23 -26.06
CA GLY A 96 -5.69 16.68 -26.19
C GLY A 96 -5.56 17.46 -24.89
N TYR A 97 -5.09 16.83 -23.81
CA TYR A 97 -4.81 17.54 -22.56
C TYR A 97 -3.51 18.35 -22.67
N ASP A 98 -3.56 19.64 -22.28
CA ASP A 98 -2.38 20.48 -22.09
C ASP A 98 -1.99 20.49 -20.61
N PHE A 99 -0.85 19.91 -20.29
CA PHE A 99 -0.37 19.78 -18.93
C PHE A 99 1.14 19.59 -18.87
N LYS A 100 1.72 19.87 -17.70
CA LYS A 100 3.11 19.54 -17.39
C LYS A 100 3.18 18.23 -16.61
N MET A 101 4.03 17.30 -17.00
CA MET A 101 4.36 16.16 -16.16
C MET A 101 5.74 16.33 -15.53
N VAL A 102 5.82 16.21 -14.21
CA VAL A 102 7.09 16.20 -13.47
C VAL A 102 7.28 14.82 -12.86
N VAL A 103 8.33 14.14 -13.33
CA VAL A 103 8.71 12.83 -12.83
C VAL A 103 9.71 13.02 -11.70
N LEU A 104 9.38 12.48 -10.52
CA LEU A 104 10.23 12.48 -9.35
C LEU A 104 10.98 11.15 -9.27
N GLU A 105 12.29 11.22 -9.47
CA GLU A 105 13.18 10.06 -9.43
C GLU A 105 14.32 10.32 -8.46
N ALA A 106 14.75 9.28 -7.76
CA ALA A 106 15.92 9.33 -6.90
C ALA A 106 16.91 8.23 -7.30
N PRO A 107 17.60 8.33 -8.46
CA PRO A 107 18.59 7.36 -8.91
C PRO A 107 19.64 7.10 -7.82
N ASP A 108 20.00 5.84 -7.59
CA ASP A 108 20.87 5.37 -6.51
C ASP A 108 20.57 5.97 -5.11
N SER A 109 19.30 6.24 -4.80
CA SER A 109 18.87 6.90 -3.54
C SER A 109 19.45 8.32 -3.35
N ARG A 110 19.73 9.05 -4.43
CA ARG A 110 20.24 10.43 -4.38
C ARG A 110 19.14 11.46 -4.08
N ILE A 111 18.86 11.64 -2.79
CA ILE A 111 17.85 12.59 -2.27
C ILE A 111 18.11 14.04 -2.72
N SER A 112 19.37 14.42 -2.96
CA SER A 112 19.72 15.77 -3.43
C SER A 112 19.11 16.10 -4.79
N GLU A 113 19.03 15.13 -5.71
CA GLU A 113 18.44 15.31 -7.04
C GLU A 113 16.91 15.43 -6.94
N LEU A 114 16.29 14.62 -6.09
CA LEU A 114 14.86 14.71 -5.77
C LEU A 114 14.50 16.09 -5.16
N LEU A 115 15.34 16.62 -4.27
CA LEU A 115 15.14 17.95 -3.69
C LEU A 115 15.28 19.06 -4.74
N LEU A 116 16.16 18.91 -5.74
CA LEU A 116 16.28 19.85 -6.85
C LEU A 116 15.05 19.81 -7.77
N GLN A 117 14.54 18.61 -8.07
CA GLN A 117 13.29 18.43 -8.83
C GLN A 117 12.09 19.03 -8.09
N LEU A 118 11.99 18.82 -6.77
CA LEU A 118 10.97 19.44 -5.92
C LEU A 118 11.10 20.97 -5.84
N LYS A 119 12.33 21.50 -5.82
CA LYS A 119 12.58 22.94 -5.87
C LYS A 119 12.18 23.54 -7.23
N ALA A 120 12.37 22.81 -8.32
CA ALA A 120 11.92 23.21 -9.66
C ALA A 120 10.39 23.19 -9.80
N LEU A 121 9.68 22.41 -8.98
CA LEU A 121 8.22 22.48 -8.84
C LEU A 121 7.78 23.71 -8.05
N GLY A 122 8.52 24.11 -7.01
CA GLY A 122 8.15 25.16 -6.06
C GLY A 122 9.12 26.33 -5.98
N GLU A 123 9.23 27.16 -7.04
CA GLU A 123 10.10 28.36 -7.07
C GLU A 123 9.84 29.36 -5.93
N LYS A 124 8.67 29.31 -5.30
CA LYS A 124 8.20 30.24 -4.25
C LYS A 124 8.56 29.82 -2.82
N ALA A 125 9.05 28.59 -2.61
CA ALA A 125 9.33 28.05 -1.28
C ALA A 125 10.83 28.09 -0.97
N SER A 126 11.17 28.61 0.21
CA SER A 126 12.53 28.53 0.75
C SER A 126 12.87 27.11 1.22
N VAL A 127 14.17 26.77 1.28
CA VAL A 127 14.64 25.46 1.77
C VAL A 127 14.10 25.13 3.16
N ARG A 128 13.99 26.14 4.03
CA ARG A 128 13.42 25.97 5.39
C ARG A 128 11.93 25.63 5.35
N GLU A 129 11.16 26.24 4.46
CA GLU A 129 9.74 25.94 4.28
C GLU A 129 9.55 24.54 3.71
N ALA A 130 10.34 24.17 2.69
CA ALA A 130 10.33 22.83 2.12
C ALA A 130 10.64 21.75 3.18
N TYR A 131 11.68 21.96 3.99
CA TYR A 131 12.00 21.05 5.11
C TYR A 131 10.85 20.93 6.12
N LYS A 132 10.22 22.05 6.50
CA LYS A 132 9.06 22.03 7.42
C LYS A 132 7.89 21.26 6.80
N ALA A 133 7.61 21.46 5.52
CA ALA A 133 6.54 20.77 4.79
C ALA A 133 6.79 19.26 4.73
N ILE A 134 7.99 18.82 4.34
CA ILE A 134 8.40 17.41 4.33
C ILE A 134 8.24 16.80 5.73
N ARG A 135 8.76 17.49 6.77
CA ARG A 135 8.67 17.00 8.15
C ARG A 135 7.23 16.87 8.62
N PHE A 136 6.34 17.77 8.21
CA PHE A 136 4.93 17.72 8.58
C PHE A 136 4.17 16.62 7.84
N ALA A 137 4.35 16.52 6.53
CA ALA A 137 3.80 15.43 5.71
C ALA A 137 4.24 14.05 6.25
N TRP A 138 5.51 13.90 6.61
CA TRP A 138 6.02 12.68 7.24
C TRP A 138 5.32 12.35 8.56
N LYS A 139 5.03 13.35 9.39
CA LYS A 139 4.30 13.14 10.65
C LYS A 139 2.86 12.70 10.42
N LYS A 140 2.16 13.27 9.43
CA LYS A 140 0.83 12.79 9.03
C LYS A 140 0.89 11.35 8.52
N LEU A 141 1.83 11.03 7.63
CA LEU A 141 2.01 9.68 7.10
C LEU A 141 2.20 8.65 8.23
N VAL A 142 3.14 8.89 9.14
CA VAL A 142 3.42 7.96 10.25
C VAL A 142 2.23 7.83 11.20
N ALA A 143 1.47 8.91 11.43
CA ALA A 143 0.26 8.87 12.26
C ALA A 143 -0.85 8.01 11.62
N ILE A 144 -1.08 8.20 10.32
CA ILE A 144 -2.04 7.44 9.53
C ILE A 144 -1.71 5.94 9.56
N GLU A 145 -0.47 5.57 9.22
CA GLU A 145 -0.09 4.15 9.21
C GLU A 145 -0.12 3.51 10.60
N LYS A 146 0.08 4.30 11.67
CA LYS A 146 -0.10 3.81 13.04
C LYS A 146 -1.57 3.49 13.32
N LEU A 147 -2.49 4.35 12.89
CA LEU A 147 -3.93 4.10 12.99
C LEU A 147 -4.35 2.90 12.14
N GLU A 148 -3.80 2.74 10.93
CA GLU A 148 -4.07 1.58 10.08
C GLU A 148 -3.62 0.28 10.75
N LYS A 149 -2.39 0.23 11.27
CA LYS A 149 -1.85 -0.93 12.00
C LYS A 149 -2.70 -1.27 13.24
N THR A 150 -3.20 -0.25 13.95
CA THR A 150 -4.11 -0.45 15.07
C THR A 150 -5.49 -0.93 14.61
N LEU A 151 -6.02 -0.44 13.48
CA LEU A 151 -7.26 -0.96 12.91
C LEU A 151 -7.13 -2.44 12.53
N GLU A 152 -6.04 -2.82 11.85
CA GLU A 152 -5.75 -4.21 11.47
C GLU A 152 -5.69 -5.15 12.68
N TYR A 153 -5.27 -4.63 13.84
CA TYR A 153 -5.26 -5.37 15.10
C TYR A 153 -6.63 -5.38 15.79
N CYS A 154 -7.29 -4.23 15.93
CA CYS A 154 -8.51 -4.11 16.72
C CYS A 154 -9.77 -4.60 15.98
N LEU A 155 -9.87 -4.41 14.66
CA LEU A 155 -11.05 -4.76 13.87
C LEU A 155 -11.50 -6.24 13.99
N PRO A 156 -10.61 -7.25 13.88
CA PRO A 156 -11.02 -8.65 14.06
C PRO A 156 -11.40 -9.01 15.50
N ARG A 157 -11.07 -8.14 16.46
CA ARG A 157 -11.38 -8.33 17.88
C ARG A 157 -12.60 -7.52 18.29
N ALA A 158 -12.99 -6.48 17.55
CA ALA A 158 -14.06 -5.58 17.92
C ALA A 158 -15.42 -6.31 18.01
N ILE A 159 -16.18 -6.00 19.07
CA ILE A 159 -17.60 -6.39 19.14
C ILE A 159 -18.40 -5.57 18.13
N ASP A 160 -18.18 -4.25 18.09
CA ASP A 160 -18.75 -3.35 17.09
C ASP A 160 -17.69 -2.95 16.06
N LYS A 161 -17.70 -3.66 14.93
CA LYS A 161 -16.76 -3.43 13.82
C LYS A 161 -17.03 -2.12 13.09
N ASN A 162 -18.31 -1.74 12.97
CA ASN A 162 -18.69 -0.51 12.28
C ASN A 162 -18.24 0.71 13.08
N TYR A 163 -18.36 0.66 14.41
CA TYR A 163 -17.81 1.69 15.28
C TYR A 163 -16.28 1.78 15.15
N MET A 164 -15.57 0.65 15.16
CA MET A 164 -14.11 0.62 15.00
C MET A 164 -13.66 1.29 13.68
N GLU A 165 -14.33 0.98 12.57
CA GLU A 165 -14.08 1.62 11.28
C GLU A 165 -14.42 3.11 11.32
N ALA A 166 -15.54 3.51 11.94
CA ALA A 166 -15.93 4.91 12.07
C ALA A 166 -14.93 5.73 12.90
N VAL A 167 -14.32 5.16 13.94
CA VAL A 167 -13.24 5.82 14.70
C VAL A 167 -12.05 6.11 13.79
N PHE A 168 -11.66 5.13 12.98
CA PHE A 168 -10.56 5.28 12.04
C PHE A 168 -10.84 6.35 10.97
N GLU A 169 -12.01 6.31 10.32
CA GLU A 169 -12.38 7.29 9.29
C GLU A 169 -12.45 8.72 9.85
N ARG A 170 -13.00 8.91 11.06
CA ARG A 170 -12.99 10.21 11.75
C ARG A 170 -11.55 10.70 12.01
N ALA A 171 -10.67 9.80 12.44
CA ALA A 171 -9.28 10.14 12.71
C ALA A 171 -8.53 10.54 11.43
N LEU A 172 -8.78 9.87 10.31
CA LEU A 172 -8.20 10.23 9.01
C LEU A 172 -8.63 11.63 8.57
N GLN A 173 -9.93 11.93 8.65
CA GLN A 173 -10.44 13.26 8.31
C GLN A 173 -9.82 14.34 9.21
N ALA A 174 -9.78 14.11 10.52
CA ALA A 174 -9.18 15.06 11.45
C ALA A 174 -7.66 15.25 11.21
N ILE A 175 -6.92 14.19 10.87
CA ILE A 175 -5.50 14.32 10.49
C ILE A 175 -5.32 15.08 9.19
N ASP A 176 -6.23 14.92 8.22
CA ASP A 176 -6.19 15.65 6.96
C ASP A 176 -6.36 17.16 7.18
N GLU A 177 -7.32 17.53 8.02
CA GLU A 177 -7.63 18.92 8.39
C GLU A 177 -6.58 19.55 9.32
N ALA A 178 -5.85 18.74 10.10
CA ALA A 178 -4.87 19.24 11.07
C ALA A 178 -3.80 20.15 10.45
N GLU A 179 -3.50 21.26 11.13
CA GLU A 179 -2.59 22.31 10.67
C GLU A 179 -1.22 22.27 11.37
N SER A 180 -1.11 21.50 12.46
CA SER A 180 0.12 21.40 13.25
C SER A 180 0.51 19.96 13.60
N GLN A 181 1.78 19.77 13.94
CA GLN A 181 2.28 18.47 14.36
C GLN A 181 1.73 18.04 15.72
N GLN A 182 1.57 18.99 16.65
CA GLN A 182 1.00 18.73 17.96
C GLN A 182 -0.44 18.24 17.85
N GLU A 183 -1.21 18.82 16.92
CA GLU A 183 -2.59 18.42 16.65
C GLU A 183 -2.67 17.01 16.06
N VAL A 184 -1.84 16.70 15.04
CA VAL A 184 -1.75 15.34 14.47
C VAL A 184 -1.40 14.31 15.55
N GLU A 185 -0.43 14.62 16.40
CA GLU A 185 -0.03 13.73 17.49
C GLU A 185 -1.16 13.54 18.51
N LYS A 186 -1.86 14.61 18.88
CA LYS A 186 -3.00 14.55 19.79
C LYS A 186 -4.14 13.69 19.21
N ILE A 187 -4.56 13.96 17.97
CA ILE A 187 -5.61 13.21 17.28
C ILE A 187 -5.24 11.73 17.23
N ALA A 188 -4.03 11.41 16.77
CA ALA A 188 -3.57 10.03 16.69
C ALA A 188 -3.58 9.36 18.08
N GLN A 189 -3.07 10.02 19.13
CA GLN A 189 -3.06 9.46 20.48
C GLN A 189 -4.47 9.22 21.04
N GLU A 190 -5.40 10.15 20.81
CA GLU A 190 -6.79 10.05 21.27
C GLU A 190 -7.53 8.92 20.55
N SER A 191 -7.45 8.86 19.22
CA SER A 191 -8.09 7.82 18.42
C SER A 191 -7.52 6.43 18.70
N LEU A 192 -6.19 6.31 18.87
CA LEU A 192 -5.57 5.04 19.25
C LEU A 192 -6.09 4.54 20.61
N ARG A 193 -6.18 5.43 21.60
CA ARG A 193 -6.72 5.09 22.92
C ARG A 193 -8.19 4.69 22.84
N GLU A 194 -8.98 5.34 21.99
CA GLU A 194 -10.39 5.00 21.75
C GLU A 194 -10.51 3.58 21.15
N MET A 195 -9.72 3.26 20.13
CA MET A 195 -9.69 1.94 19.50
C MET A 195 -9.23 0.84 20.46
N GLU A 196 -8.18 1.09 21.23
CA GLU A 196 -7.63 0.12 22.19
C GLU A 196 -8.55 -0.16 23.38
N LYS A 197 -9.36 0.83 23.80
CA LYS A 197 -10.32 0.69 24.90
C LYS A 197 -11.69 0.17 24.45
N SER A 198 -11.92 0.06 23.15
CA SER A 198 -13.19 -0.40 22.61
C SER A 198 -13.46 -1.86 22.99
N PRO A 199 -14.72 -2.25 23.28
CA PRO A 199 -15.04 -3.63 23.66
C PRO A 199 -14.59 -4.65 22.61
N CYS A 200 -13.84 -5.66 23.05
CA CYS A 200 -13.28 -6.70 22.19
C CYS A 200 -13.68 -8.11 22.65
N LYS A 201 -13.80 -9.03 21.69
CA LYS A 201 -13.84 -10.48 21.91
C LYS A 201 -12.48 -10.95 22.42
N GLY A 202 -12.46 -11.81 23.43
CA GLY A 202 -11.22 -12.38 23.99
C GLY A 202 -10.65 -13.56 23.19
N ALA A 203 -11.14 -13.82 21.98
CA ALA A 203 -10.74 -14.97 21.18
C ALA A 203 -9.39 -14.74 20.49
N GLU A 204 -8.60 -15.81 20.36
CA GLU A 204 -7.41 -15.79 19.53
C GLU A 204 -7.80 -15.74 18.05
N VAL A 205 -7.24 -14.79 17.31
CA VAL A 205 -7.57 -14.57 15.89
C VAL A 205 -6.52 -15.20 14.98
N LEU A 206 -6.92 -15.55 13.76
CA LEU A 206 -5.97 -15.92 12.70
C LEU A 206 -5.09 -14.71 12.36
N LYS A 207 -3.78 -14.94 12.17
CA LYS A 207 -2.84 -13.93 11.66
C LYS A 207 -2.54 -14.24 10.20
N ILE A 208 -2.88 -13.32 9.30
CA ILE A 208 -2.68 -13.45 7.86
C ILE A 208 -1.75 -12.35 7.37
N GLY A 209 -0.69 -12.75 6.67
CA GLY A 209 0.23 -11.82 6.03
C GLY A 209 -0.26 -11.47 4.62
N LEU A 210 -0.32 -10.18 4.29
CA LEU A 210 -0.53 -9.73 2.91
C LEU A 210 0.83 -9.39 2.30
N VAL A 211 1.15 -10.04 1.19
CA VAL A 211 2.37 -9.83 0.40
C VAL A 211 1.98 -9.51 -1.04
N GLY A 212 2.91 -9.01 -1.84
CA GLY A 212 2.63 -8.66 -3.24
C GLY A 212 3.02 -7.25 -3.66
N GLU A 213 2.34 -6.76 -4.70
CA GLU A 213 2.66 -5.50 -5.36
C GLU A 213 2.19 -4.28 -4.53
N ILE A 214 3.08 -3.29 -4.35
CA ILE A 214 2.86 -2.14 -3.47
C ILE A 214 1.54 -1.41 -3.72
N TYR A 215 1.24 -1.05 -4.97
CA TYR A 215 0.06 -0.26 -5.26
C TYR A 215 -1.20 -1.05 -4.93
N THR A 216 -1.24 -2.30 -5.35
CA THR A 216 -2.40 -3.18 -5.16
C THR A 216 -2.61 -3.55 -3.69
N ILE A 217 -1.56 -3.61 -2.87
CA ILE A 217 -1.69 -3.78 -1.41
C ILE A 217 -2.22 -2.52 -0.75
N LEU A 218 -1.73 -1.35 -1.16
CA LEU A 218 -1.96 -0.10 -0.45
C LEU A 218 -3.24 0.63 -0.88
N GLU A 219 -3.72 0.43 -2.11
CA GLU A 219 -4.95 1.00 -2.63
C GLU A 219 -6.13 0.03 -2.45
N PRO A 220 -7.02 0.22 -1.44
CA PRO A 220 -8.07 -0.74 -1.13
C PRO A 220 -9.08 -0.94 -2.27
N ALA A 221 -9.36 0.08 -3.08
CA ALA A 221 -10.27 -0.03 -4.20
C ALA A 221 -9.74 -0.96 -5.30
N SER A 222 -8.42 -1.08 -5.43
CA SER A 222 -7.77 -1.96 -6.42
C SER A 222 -7.85 -3.44 -6.07
N ASN A 223 -8.11 -3.77 -4.80
CA ASN A 223 -8.07 -5.15 -4.28
C ASN A 223 -9.39 -5.60 -3.63
N CYS A 224 -10.50 -4.92 -3.89
CA CYS A 224 -11.79 -5.19 -3.25
C CYS A 224 -11.74 -5.16 -1.70
N HIS A 225 -10.88 -4.30 -1.13
CA HIS A 225 -10.72 -4.10 0.31
C HIS A 225 -10.33 -5.37 1.10
N VAL A 226 -9.46 -6.25 0.57
CA VAL A 226 -9.08 -7.53 1.18
C VAL A 226 -8.73 -7.43 2.66
N ALA A 227 -7.91 -6.45 3.05
CA ALA A 227 -7.49 -6.29 4.45
C ALA A 227 -8.70 -6.03 5.39
N ARG A 228 -9.64 -5.19 4.95
CA ARG A 228 -10.86 -4.87 5.69
C ARG A 228 -11.81 -6.07 5.73
N CYS A 229 -11.97 -6.77 4.61
CA CYS A 229 -12.77 -8.00 4.54
C CYS A 229 -12.27 -9.07 5.53
N LEU A 230 -10.96 -9.33 5.57
CA LEU A 230 -10.35 -10.27 6.52
C LEU A 230 -10.55 -9.84 7.98
N GLY A 231 -10.39 -8.55 8.28
CA GLY A 231 -10.72 -8.02 9.61
C GLY A 231 -12.20 -8.25 9.99
N ARG A 232 -13.11 -8.13 9.02
CA ARG A 232 -14.54 -8.46 9.23
C ARG A 232 -14.80 -9.96 9.35
N LEU A 233 -13.90 -10.81 8.86
CA LEU A 233 -13.88 -12.26 9.07
C LEU A 233 -13.11 -12.70 10.34
N ASP A 234 -12.88 -11.79 11.29
CA ASP A 234 -12.18 -12.07 12.56
C ASP A 234 -10.71 -12.53 12.36
N ALA A 235 -10.08 -12.17 11.24
CA ALA A 235 -8.65 -12.39 11.00
C ALA A 235 -7.84 -11.08 11.12
N GLN A 236 -6.76 -11.12 11.89
CA GLN A 236 -5.77 -10.06 11.94
C GLN A 236 -4.92 -10.08 10.68
N VAL A 237 -4.81 -8.92 10.07
CA VAL A 237 -4.02 -8.71 8.86
C VAL A 237 -2.70 -8.03 9.21
N SER A 238 -1.66 -8.31 8.45
CA SER A 238 -0.46 -7.47 8.45
C SER A 238 0.08 -7.40 7.03
N ARG A 239 0.20 -6.19 6.50
CA ARG A 239 0.82 -5.94 5.20
C ARG A 239 2.34 -6.05 5.29
N SER A 240 2.97 -6.59 4.25
CA SER A 240 4.43 -6.63 4.10
C SER A 240 5.03 -5.24 3.86
N ILE A 241 4.23 -4.30 3.37
CA ILE A 241 4.67 -2.99 2.93
C ILE A 241 3.75 -1.87 3.42
N TYR A 242 4.39 -0.77 3.77
CA TYR A 242 3.83 0.50 4.17
C TYR A 242 4.63 1.60 3.49
N VAL A 243 4.02 2.75 3.20
CA VAL A 243 4.72 3.83 2.48
C VAL A 243 5.86 4.40 3.31
N SER A 244 5.69 4.55 4.63
CA SER A 244 6.78 5.08 5.47
C SER A 244 7.98 4.15 5.52
N ASP A 245 7.75 2.84 5.54
CA ASP A 245 8.80 1.83 5.49
C ASP A 245 9.46 1.83 4.09
N TRP A 246 8.67 1.89 3.01
CA TRP A 246 9.19 1.98 1.64
C TRP A 246 10.05 3.24 1.44
N VAL A 247 9.59 4.41 1.87
CA VAL A 247 10.33 5.68 1.79
C VAL A 247 11.62 5.59 2.60
N ASN A 248 11.56 5.07 3.83
CA ASN A 248 12.74 4.90 4.67
C ASN A 248 13.80 4.03 3.98
N ASP A 249 13.37 2.93 3.37
CA ASP A 249 14.27 1.94 2.79
C ASP A 249 14.84 2.38 1.45
N HIS A 250 14.02 2.97 0.58
CA HIS A 250 14.40 3.29 -0.80
C HIS A 250 14.97 4.70 -0.96
N LEU A 251 14.48 5.68 -0.18
CA LEU A 251 14.98 7.06 -0.24
C LEU A 251 16.08 7.32 0.79
N PHE A 252 16.00 6.71 1.98
CA PHE A 252 16.92 7.00 3.09
C PHE A 252 17.78 5.80 3.51
N GLY A 253 17.84 4.72 2.72
CA GLY A 253 18.70 3.56 2.98
C GLY A 253 18.44 2.84 4.32
N GLY A 254 17.28 3.06 4.93
CA GLY A 254 16.91 2.51 6.23
C GLY A 254 17.34 3.31 7.46
N TYR A 255 17.77 4.57 7.31
CA TYR A 255 18.31 5.36 8.43
C TYR A 255 17.28 6.18 9.21
N LEU A 256 16.08 6.45 8.67
CA LEU A 256 15.04 7.20 9.40
C LEU A 256 14.33 6.35 10.46
N ARG A 257 14.19 5.05 10.19
CA ARG A 257 13.50 4.08 11.04
C ARG A 257 14.18 2.71 10.94
N LYS A 258 14.03 1.89 11.98
CA LYS A 258 14.54 0.51 11.98
C LYS A 258 13.89 -0.26 10.83
N SER A 259 14.71 -0.61 9.84
CA SER A 259 14.32 -1.39 8.66
C SER A 259 14.69 -2.86 8.84
N ASN A 260 13.81 -3.76 8.41
CA ASN A 260 14.11 -5.18 8.22
C ASN A 260 14.32 -5.54 6.75
N HIS A 261 14.34 -4.57 5.83
CA HIS A 261 14.40 -4.82 4.39
C HIS A 261 15.55 -5.74 3.98
N LYS A 262 16.77 -5.48 4.49
CA LYS A 262 17.93 -6.36 4.22
C LYS A 262 17.69 -7.81 4.64
N GLN A 263 17.01 -8.03 5.75
CA GLN A 263 16.67 -9.37 6.26
C GLN A 263 15.58 -10.03 5.40
N ILE A 264 14.57 -9.26 4.96
CA ILE A 264 13.54 -9.72 4.01
C ILE A 264 14.21 -10.19 2.72
N ILE A 265 15.05 -9.34 2.12
CA ILE A 265 15.79 -9.64 0.89
C ILE A 265 16.76 -10.80 1.07
N GLN A 266 17.35 -10.98 2.27
CA GLN A 266 18.18 -12.15 2.57
C GLN A 266 17.36 -13.43 2.66
N SER A 267 16.13 -13.34 3.20
CA SER A 267 15.23 -14.48 3.37
C SER A 267 14.68 -14.99 2.04
N SER A 268 14.65 -14.15 0.98
CA SER A 268 14.28 -14.61 -0.36
C SER A 268 15.40 -15.33 -1.10
N ARG A 269 16.68 -15.13 -0.76
CA ARG A 269 17.83 -15.66 -1.53
C ARG A 269 17.81 -17.18 -1.80
N PRO A 270 17.33 -18.06 -0.91
CA PRO A 270 17.22 -19.49 -1.21
C PRO A 270 16.25 -19.83 -2.35
N TYR A 271 15.32 -18.92 -2.65
CA TYR A 271 14.21 -19.14 -3.58
C TYR A 271 14.24 -18.19 -4.79
N LEU A 272 14.66 -16.94 -4.58
CA LEU A 272 14.78 -15.89 -5.59
C LEU A 272 15.99 -15.00 -5.28
N ASN A 273 17.11 -15.25 -5.96
CA ASN A 273 18.39 -14.59 -5.75
C ASN A 273 18.71 -13.45 -6.75
N TYR A 274 17.80 -13.15 -7.69
CA TYR A 274 17.92 -12.06 -8.66
C TYR A 274 16.81 -11.03 -8.53
N GLU A 275 17.10 -9.78 -8.89
CA GLU A 275 16.11 -8.70 -8.95
C GLU A 275 15.24 -8.86 -10.20
N VAL A 276 13.95 -9.09 -9.97
CA VAL A 276 12.93 -9.21 -11.02
C VAL A 276 12.12 -7.93 -11.20
N GLY A 277 12.48 -6.88 -10.43
CA GLY A 277 11.77 -5.60 -10.35
C GLY A 277 10.52 -5.68 -9.50
N GLY A 278 9.90 -4.52 -9.27
CA GLY A 278 8.69 -4.45 -8.45
C GLY A 278 8.95 -4.98 -7.04
N HIS A 279 8.05 -5.81 -6.52
CA HIS A 279 8.14 -6.37 -5.17
C HIS A 279 8.35 -7.88 -5.14
N GLY A 280 8.81 -8.50 -6.24
CA GLY A 280 8.85 -9.96 -6.35
C GLY A 280 9.77 -10.63 -5.30
N ARG A 281 10.92 -10.00 -4.97
CA ARG A 281 11.84 -10.53 -3.94
C ARG A 281 11.32 -10.29 -2.53
N GLU A 282 10.70 -9.13 -2.33
CA GLU A 282 10.07 -8.69 -1.10
C GLU A 282 8.91 -9.63 -0.77
N THR A 283 8.07 -9.97 -1.74
CA THR A 283 6.97 -10.94 -1.61
C THR A 283 7.48 -12.28 -1.08
N VAL A 284 8.47 -12.89 -1.75
CA VAL A 284 9.05 -14.16 -1.31
C VAL A 284 9.71 -14.06 0.06
N GLY A 285 10.48 -13.00 0.29
CA GLY A 285 11.19 -12.78 1.56
C GLY A 285 10.25 -12.53 2.73
N SER A 286 9.18 -11.76 2.51
CA SER A 286 8.16 -11.45 3.50
C SER A 286 7.31 -12.67 3.82
N THR A 287 7.03 -13.55 2.86
CA THR A 287 6.40 -14.85 3.16
C THR A 287 7.23 -15.65 4.17
N VAL A 288 8.56 -15.73 3.96
CA VAL A 288 9.47 -16.41 4.91
C VAL A 288 9.51 -15.71 6.27
N ASP A 289 9.52 -14.38 6.29
CA ASP A 289 9.49 -13.60 7.54
C ASP A 289 8.19 -13.81 8.32
N PHE A 290 7.04 -13.76 7.66
CA PHE A 290 5.75 -14.01 8.29
C PHE A 290 5.67 -15.43 8.85
N ALA A 291 6.17 -16.44 8.13
CA ALA A 291 6.22 -17.81 8.64
C ALA A 291 7.04 -17.93 9.93
N ARG A 292 8.20 -17.25 10.00
CA ARG A 292 9.05 -17.20 11.21
C ARG A 292 8.41 -16.45 12.38
N ARG A 293 7.33 -15.70 12.15
CA ARG A 293 6.59 -14.94 13.17
C ARG A 293 5.26 -15.61 13.52
N ASP A 294 5.12 -16.91 13.23
CA ASP A 294 3.96 -17.73 13.53
C ASP A 294 2.65 -17.16 12.97
N TYR A 295 2.70 -16.71 11.71
CA TYR A 295 1.49 -16.39 10.94
C TYR A 295 0.81 -17.66 10.48
N ASN A 296 -0.52 -17.65 10.43
CA ASN A 296 -1.31 -18.82 10.08
C ASN A 296 -1.39 -19.05 8.57
N GLY A 297 -1.28 -17.99 7.77
CA GLY A 297 -1.28 -18.09 6.31
C GLY A 297 -0.88 -16.79 5.63
N ILE A 298 -0.65 -16.87 4.32
CA ILE A 298 -0.22 -15.75 3.49
C ILE A 298 -1.18 -15.59 2.31
N ILE A 299 -1.52 -14.35 2.00
CA ILE A 299 -2.24 -14.01 0.77
C ILE A 299 -1.37 -13.06 -0.05
N GLN A 300 -0.96 -13.52 -1.23
CA GLN A 300 -0.34 -12.68 -2.23
C GLN A 300 -1.42 -11.90 -3.00
N ILE A 301 -1.26 -10.58 -3.08
CA ILE A 301 -2.13 -9.65 -3.80
C ILE A 301 -1.32 -9.07 -4.96
N ALA A 302 -1.77 -9.29 -6.19
CA ALA A 302 -1.05 -8.82 -7.37
C ALA A 302 -2.00 -8.33 -8.46
N PRO A 303 -1.63 -7.32 -9.26
CA PRO A 303 -2.39 -6.99 -10.45
C PRO A 303 -2.09 -8.01 -11.55
N LEU A 304 -3.10 -8.35 -12.35
CA LEU A 304 -2.93 -9.21 -13.51
C LEU A 304 -1.84 -8.62 -14.42
N THR A 305 -1.04 -9.49 -15.05
CA THR A 305 0.14 -9.14 -15.89
C THR A 305 1.36 -8.55 -15.16
N CYS A 306 1.33 -8.47 -13.82
CA CYS A 306 2.51 -8.07 -13.04
C CYS A 306 3.58 -9.17 -13.05
N MET A 307 4.54 -9.08 -13.97
CA MET A 307 5.61 -10.07 -14.13
C MET A 307 6.36 -10.38 -12.82
N PRO A 308 6.81 -9.40 -12.00
CA PRO A 308 7.47 -9.71 -10.73
C PRO A 308 6.66 -10.61 -9.80
N GLU A 309 5.36 -10.35 -9.71
CA GLU A 309 4.46 -11.12 -8.84
C GLU A 309 4.07 -12.46 -9.43
N ILE A 310 4.02 -12.60 -10.76
CA ILE A 310 3.90 -13.91 -11.43
C ILE A 310 5.12 -14.78 -11.12
N VAL A 311 6.33 -14.20 -11.17
CA VAL A 311 7.55 -14.92 -10.78
C VAL A 311 7.48 -15.32 -9.30
N ALA A 312 7.12 -14.39 -8.41
CA ALA A 312 6.96 -14.71 -6.99
C ALA A 312 5.92 -15.82 -6.75
N GLN A 313 4.75 -15.74 -7.41
CA GLN A 313 3.68 -16.74 -7.31
C GLN A 313 4.16 -18.14 -7.69
N SER A 314 4.94 -18.27 -8.77
CA SER A 314 5.50 -19.56 -9.20
C SER A 314 6.45 -20.18 -8.16
N ILE A 315 7.05 -19.35 -7.31
CA ILE A 315 7.99 -19.74 -6.25
C ILE A 315 7.27 -20.01 -4.93
N LEU A 316 6.16 -19.31 -4.65
CA LEU A 316 5.44 -19.40 -3.39
C LEU A 316 4.91 -20.79 -3.07
N GLY A 317 4.63 -21.64 -4.08
CA GLY A 317 4.28 -23.05 -3.86
C GLY A 317 5.39 -23.82 -3.14
N LYS A 318 6.62 -23.73 -3.65
CA LYS A 318 7.80 -24.35 -3.02
C LYS A 318 8.06 -23.78 -1.62
N VAL A 319 7.97 -22.46 -1.47
CA VAL A 319 8.13 -21.81 -0.17
C VAL A 319 7.09 -22.33 0.83
N SER A 320 5.82 -22.41 0.42
CA SER A 320 4.70 -22.90 1.23
C SER A 320 4.92 -24.33 1.74
N GLU A 321 5.46 -25.21 0.88
CA GLU A 321 5.80 -26.59 1.25
C GLU A 321 6.98 -26.65 2.23
N GLU A 322 8.09 -25.95 1.94
CA GLU A 322 9.32 -26.05 2.75
C GLU A 322 9.18 -25.41 4.14
N ILE A 323 8.40 -24.34 4.28
CA ILE A 323 8.21 -23.64 5.57
C ILE A 323 6.83 -23.90 6.21
N GLU A 324 6.06 -24.83 5.63
CA GLU A 324 4.76 -25.30 6.08
C GLU A 324 3.70 -24.20 6.35
N ILE A 325 3.79 -23.05 5.66
CA ILE A 325 2.79 -21.98 5.74
C ILE A 325 1.85 -22.00 4.52
N PRO A 326 0.52 -22.08 4.69
CA PRO A 326 -0.40 -22.04 3.55
C PRO A 326 -0.39 -20.67 2.86
N CYS A 327 -0.29 -20.69 1.53
CA CYS A 327 -0.29 -19.49 0.68
C CYS A 327 -1.48 -19.51 -0.29
N MET A 328 -2.08 -18.36 -0.55
CA MET A 328 -3.06 -18.14 -1.62
C MET A 328 -2.68 -16.91 -2.44
N THR A 329 -2.88 -16.94 -3.76
CA THR A 329 -2.71 -15.75 -4.62
C THR A 329 -4.05 -15.24 -5.14
N LEU A 330 -4.24 -13.92 -5.03
CA LEU A 330 -5.36 -13.17 -5.60
C LEU A 330 -4.82 -12.21 -6.67
N TYR A 331 -5.20 -12.44 -7.91
CA TYR A 331 -4.96 -11.51 -9.01
C TYR A 331 -6.13 -10.55 -9.15
N PHE A 332 -5.83 -9.27 -9.38
CA PHE A 332 -6.81 -8.20 -9.56
C PHE A 332 -6.65 -7.54 -10.94
N ASP A 333 -7.79 -7.27 -11.56
CA ASP A 333 -7.95 -6.58 -12.84
C ASP A 333 -9.24 -5.74 -12.82
N GLU A 334 -9.57 -5.10 -13.93
CA GLU A 334 -10.78 -4.29 -14.10
C GLU A 334 -12.11 -5.07 -13.98
N HIS A 335 -12.09 -6.40 -14.01
CA HIS A 335 -13.27 -7.25 -13.94
C HIS A 335 -13.44 -7.96 -12.60
N SER A 336 -12.51 -7.72 -11.66
CA SER A 336 -12.49 -8.37 -10.37
C SER A 336 -13.70 -7.99 -9.51
N GLY A 337 -14.55 -8.99 -9.22
CA GLY A 337 -15.78 -8.82 -8.45
C GLY A 337 -15.62 -9.12 -6.97
N ALA A 338 -16.11 -8.22 -6.11
CA ALA A 338 -15.98 -8.33 -4.65
C ALA A 338 -16.56 -9.63 -4.06
N ALA A 339 -17.67 -10.14 -4.59
CA ALA A 339 -18.31 -11.35 -4.09
C ALA A 339 -17.39 -12.59 -4.23
N GLY A 340 -16.74 -12.76 -5.38
CA GLY A 340 -15.84 -13.89 -5.62
C GLY A 340 -14.57 -13.81 -4.76
N VAL A 341 -14.05 -12.59 -4.53
CA VAL A 341 -12.92 -12.36 -3.61
C VAL A 341 -13.32 -12.75 -2.19
N TYR A 342 -14.46 -12.27 -1.71
CA TYR A 342 -14.93 -12.52 -0.35
C TYR A 342 -15.11 -14.01 -0.04
N THR A 343 -15.76 -14.79 -0.92
CA THR A 343 -15.91 -16.23 -0.72
C THR A 343 -14.57 -16.98 -0.69
N ARG A 344 -13.57 -16.54 -1.46
CA ARG A 344 -12.22 -17.12 -1.40
C ARG A 344 -11.51 -16.78 -0.08
N LEU A 345 -11.69 -15.57 0.44
CA LEU A 345 -11.16 -15.18 1.75
C LEU A 345 -11.79 -16.01 2.88
N GLU A 346 -13.11 -16.23 2.83
CA GLU A 346 -13.83 -17.10 3.77
C GLU A 346 -13.30 -18.54 3.74
N ALA A 347 -13.24 -19.13 2.54
CA ALA A 347 -12.74 -20.50 2.37
C ALA A 347 -11.29 -20.67 2.84
N PHE A 348 -10.43 -19.67 2.57
CA PHE A 348 -9.05 -19.68 3.04
C PHE A 348 -9.00 -19.56 4.57
N GLY A 349 -9.78 -18.66 5.18
CA GLY A 349 -9.90 -18.53 6.63
C GLY A 349 -10.34 -19.84 7.31
N ASP A 350 -11.37 -20.49 6.77
CA ASP A 350 -11.86 -21.79 7.28
C ASP A 350 -10.79 -22.89 7.21
N MET A 351 -10.05 -22.95 6.10
CA MET A 351 -8.94 -23.90 5.93
C MET A 351 -7.85 -23.66 6.99
N LEU A 352 -7.46 -22.39 7.21
CA LEU A 352 -6.48 -22.03 8.22
C LEU A 352 -6.95 -22.38 9.63
N GLN A 353 -8.22 -22.10 9.96
CA GLN A 353 -8.79 -22.42 11.26
C GLN A 353 -8.79 -23.92 11.52
N ARG A 354 -9.14 -24.75 10.51
CA ARG A 354 -9.07 -26.21 10.61
C ARG A 354 -7.65 -26.69 10.86
N LYS A 355 -6.66 -26.18 10.11
CA LYS A 355 -5.24 -26.53 10.30
C LYS A 355 -4.76 -26.17 11.71
N LYS A 356 -5.15 -25.01 12.22
CA LYS A 356 -4.82 -24.56 13.58
C LYS A 356 -5.41 -25.50 14.63
N ASN A 357 -6.70 -25.79 14.55
CA ASN A 357 -7.38 -26.68 15.49
C ASN A 357 -6.78 -28.11 15.50
N LEU A 358 -6.40 -28.63 14.34
CA LEU A 358 -5.72 -29.93 14.23
C LEU A 358 -4.33 -29.91 14.89
N SER A 359 -3.56 -28.84 14.69
CA SER A 359 -2.22 -28.70 15.28
C SER A 359 -2.24 -28.54 16.80
N SER A 360 -3.36 -28.04 17.36
CA SER A 360 -3.59 -27.91 18.79
C SER A 360 -4.21 -29.17 19.43
N SER A 361 -4.45 -30.24 18.65
CA SER A 361 -5.03 -31.48 19.17
C SER A 361 -3.99 -32.30 19.97
N PRO A 362 -4.30 -32.71 21.21
CA PRO A 362 -3.38 -33.51 22.05
C PRO A 362 -2.89 -34.80 21.37
N LEU A 363 -3.75 -35.44 20.58
CA LEU A 363 -3.46 -36.70 19.88
C LEU A 363 -2.35 -36.58 18.81
N LEU A 364 -2.16 -35.40 18.23
CA LEU A 364 -1.12 -35.15 17.23
C LEU A 364 0.19 -34.65 17.86
N LEU A 365 0.12 -34.01 19.02
CA LEU A 365 1.30 -33.62 19.80
C LEU A 365 2.02 -34.84 20.36
N GLU A 366 1.29 -35.87 20.80
CA GLU A 366 1.85 -37.16 21.23
C GLU A 366 2.43 -37.99 20.07
N ALA A 367 1.95 -37.80 18.83
CA ALA A 367 2.47 -38.51 17.65
C ALA A 367 3.72 -37.84 17.02
N ARG A 368 4.02 -36.60 17.42
CA ARG A 368 5.18 -35.82 16.95
C ARG A 368 6.32 -35.74 17.97
N ALA A 369 6.08 -36.17 19.21
CA ALA A 369 7.08 -36.36 20.26
C ALA A 369 7.69 -37.77 20.16
#